data_AF-A0A6P0Y2I3-F1
#
_entry.id   AF-A0A6P0Y2I3-F1
#
_cell.length_a   1.000
_cell.length_b   1.000
_cell.length_c   1.000
_cell.angle_alpha   90.00
_cell.angle_beta   90.00
_cell.angle_gamma   90.00
#
_symmetry.space_group_name_H-M   'P 1'
#
loop_
_entity.id
_entity.type
_entity.pdbx_description
1 polymer ?
#
loop_
_entity_poly.entity_id
_entity_poly.type
_entity_poly.pdbx_seq_one_letter_code
_entity_poly.pdbx_strand_id
1 'polypeptide(L)'
;YAIRFIDKVKVKGKSEWVAVYEVFEADEPKLREGKLLTKSVFEKACILYTQNLFREAAHLFQDCLRKNPSDRVAQIYLKRCHGHLSAAYLID
;
A
#
# COMPACT_ATOMS: atom_id res chain seq x y z
N TYR A 1 -11.80 2.26 -14.41
CA TYR A 1 -12.29 2.54 -13.05
C TYR A 1 -11.13 2.91 -12.16
N ALA A 2 -11.19 4.07 -11.50
CA ALA A 2 -10.20 4.51 -10.51
C ALA A 2 -10.45 3.83 -9.15
N ILE A 3 -10.04 2.57 -9.06
CA ILE A 3 -10.13 1.74 -7.87
C ILE A 3 -8.85 0.89 -7.76
N ARG A 4 -8.31 0.66 -6.56
CA ARG A 4 -7.14 -0.22 -6.35
C ARG A 4 -7.16 -0.92 -5.00
N PHE A 5 -6.57 -2.12 -4.96
CA PHE A 5 -6.44 -2.91 -3.74
C PHE A 5 -5.55 -2.19 -2.73
N ILE A 6 -5.97 -2.13 -1.46
CA ILE A 6 -5.19 -1.53 -0.38
C ILE A 6 -4.90 -2.51 0.75
N ASP A 7 -5.79 -3.45 1.05
CA ASP A 7 -5.63 -4.35 2.19
C ASP A 7 -6.50 -5.62 2.08
N LYS A 8 -6.22 -6.62 2.92
CA LYS A 8 -7.12 -7.76 3.16
C LYS A 8 -7.38 -7.90 4.66
N VAL A 9 -8.64 -8.05 5.04
CA VAL A 9 -9.05 -8.16 6.45
C VAL A 9 -9.77 -9.48 6.72
N LYS A 10 -9.58 -10.04 7.91
CA LYS A 10 -10.34 -11.19 8.39
C LYS A 10 -11.52 -10.69 9.20
N VAL A 11 -12.74 -10.93 8.72
CA VAL A 11 -13.96 -10.50 9.42
C VAL A 11 -14.22 -11.46 10.59
N LYS A 12 -14.46 -10.91 11.79
CA LYS A 12 -14.78 -11.70 12.98
C LYS A 12 -16.02 -12.56 12.71
N GLY A 13 -15.88 -13.89 12.86
CA GLY A 13 -16.97 -14.85 12.61
C GLY A 13 -17.02 -15.44 11.19
N LYS A 14 -16.11 -15.05 10.27
CA LYS A 14 -15.97 -15.68 8.94
C LYS A 14 -14.55 -16.23 8.75
N SER A 15 -14.43 -17.38 8.10
CA SER A 15 -13.15 -18.01 7.76
C SER A 15 -12.44 -17.31 6.60
N GLU A 16 -13.15 -16.53 5.80
CA GLU A 16 -12.65 -15.94 4.55
C GLU A 16 -12.04 -14.54 4.72
N TRP A 17 -11.00 -14.28 3.93
CA TRP A 17 -10.38 -12.97 3.80
C TRP A 17 -11.21 -12.09 2.88
N VAL A 18 -11.46 -10.84 3.29
CA VAL A 18 -12.16 -9.84 2.48
C VAL A 18 -11.15 -8.81 1.98
N ALA A 19 -11.12 -8.62 0.66
CA ALA A 19 -10.30 -7.59 0.03
C ALA A 19 -10.90 -6.19 0.22
N VAL A 20 -10.05 -5.23 0.54
CA VAL A 20 -10.38 -3.82 0.71
C VAL A 20 -9.78 -3.04 -0.45
N TYR A 21 -10.60 -2.19 -1.06
CA TYR A 21 -10.21 -1.33 -2.16
C TYR A 21 -10.47 0.13 -1.80
N GLU A 22 -9.61 1.04 -2.25
CA GLU A 22 -9.94 2.46 -2.30
C GLU A 22 -10.53 2.80 -3.68
N VAL A 23 -11.58 3.61 -3.69
CA VAL A 23 -12.11 4.26 -4.90
C VAL A 23 -11.63 5.71 -4.88
N PHE A 24 -11.01 6.15 -5.98
CA PHE A 24 -10.35 7.45 -6.08
C PHE A 24 -10.74 8.21 -7.36
N GLU A 25 -11.93 7.91 -7.90
CA GLU A 25 -12.47 8.57 -9.09
C GLU A 25 -12.72 10.07 -8.86
N ALA A 26 -13.03 10.47 -7.63
CA ALA A 26 -13.31 11.85 -7.23
C ALA A 26 -12.07 12.64 -6.77
N ASP A 27 -10.87 12.05 -6.82
CA ASP A 27 -9.64 12.77 -6.50
C ASP A 27 -9.35 13.86 -7.56
N GLU A 28 -8.68 14.94 -7.14
CA GLU A 28 -8.12 15.96 -8.04
C GLU A 28 -7.37 15.31 -9.21
N PRO A 29 -7.49 15.81 -10.45
CA PRO A 29 -7.00 15.12 -11.65
C PRO A 29 -5.55 14.64 -11.53
N LYS A 30 -4.67 15.50 -11.02
CA LYS A 30 -3.24 15.18 -10.82
C LYS A 30 -3.03 14.02 -9.84
N LEU A 31 -3.79 13.96 -8.75
CA LEU A 31 -3.70 12.88 -7.76
C LEU A 31 -4.26 11.58 -8.33
N ARG A 32 -5.41 11.65 -9.01
CA ARG A 32 -6.04 10.50 -9.68
C ARG A 32 -5.13 9.89 -10.74
N GLU A 33 -4.57 10.72 -11.62
CA GLU A 33 -3.60 10.29 -12.64
C GLU A 33 -2.35 9.69 -12.02
N GLY A 34 -1.83 10.29 -10.94
CA GLY A 34 -0.72 9.73 -10.18
C GLY A 34 -1.04 8.36 -9.59
N LYS A 35 -2.23 8.16 -9.03
CA LYS A 35 -2.70 6.86 -8.50
C LYS A 35 -2.92 5.83 -9.60
N LEU A 36 -3.43 6.24 -10.77
CA LEU A 36 -3.55 5.36 -11.94
C LEU A 36 -2.17 4.91 -12.45
N LEU A 37 -1.23 5.85 -12.56
CA LEU A 37 0.15 5.59 -13.01
C LEU A 37 0.88 4.60 -12.09
N THR A 38 0.65 4.68 -10.77
CA THR A 38 1.33 3.83 -9.78
C THR A 38 0.55 2.59 -9.39
N LYS A 39 -0.69 2.42 -9.88
CA LYS A 39 -1.65 1.39 -9.42
C LYS A 39 -1.04 -0.01 -9.30
N SER A 40 -0.46 -0.56 -10.36
CA SER A 40 0.06 -1.94 -10.35
C SER A 40 1.24 -2.11 -9.38
N VAL A 41 2.10 -1.10 -9.26
CA VAL A 41 3.25 -1.12 -8.34
C VAL A 41 2.76 -1.04 -6.90
N PHE A 42 1.80 -0.17 -6.64
CA PHE A 42 1.16 0.00 -5.34
C PHE A 42 0.48 -1.29 -4.87
N GLU A 43 -0.31 -1.94 -5.73
CA GLU A 43 -1.02 -3.18 -5.38
C GLU A 43 -0.04 -4.32 -5.09
N LYS A 44 1.06 -4.42 -5.86
CA LYS A 44 2.15 -5.36 -5.57
C LYS A 44 2.80 -5.07 -4.21
N ALA A 45 3.01 -3.80 -3.87
CA ALA A 45 3.55 -3.40 -2.57
C ALA A 45 2.63 -3.82 -1.42
N CYS A 46 1.30 -3.67 -1.57
CA CYS A 46 0.32 -4.15 -0.60
C CYS A 46 0.37 -5.68 -0.45
N ILE A 47 0.50 -6.45 -1.54
CA ILE A 47 0.62 -7.92 -1.45
C ILE A 47 1.86 -8.32 -0.65
N LEU A 48 3.03 -7.75 -0.97
CA LEU A 48 4.28 -8.00 -0.24
C LEU A 48 4.17 -7.61 1.23
N TYR A 49 3.53 -6.48 1.53
CA TYR A 49 3.26 -6.05 2.89
C TYR A 49 2.45 -7.11 3.67
N THR A 50 1.41 -7.70 3.05
CA THR A 50 0.61 -8.76 3.69
C THR A 50 1.37 -10.09 3.87
N GLN A 51 2.53 -10.24 3.23
CA GLN A 51 3.43 -11.38 3.36
C GLN A 51 4.58 -11.09 4.35
N ASN A 52 4.55 -9.95 5.06
CA ASN A 52 5.61 -9.46 5.94
C ASN A 52 6.96 -9.20 5.23
N LEU A 53 6.96 -9.09 3.89
CA LEU A 53 8.12 -8.74 3.09
C LEU A 53 8.30 -7.21 3.07
N PHE A 54 8.60 -6.65 4.25
CA PHE A 54 8.54 -5.20 4.49
C PHE A 54 9.60 -4.41 3.74
N ARG A 55 10.77 -4.99 3.48
CA ARG A 55 11.86 -4.33 2.74
C ARG A 55 11.47 -4.12 1.28
N GLU A 56 10.98 -5.18 0.64
CA GLU A 56 10.53 -5.19 -0.74
C GLU A 56 9.30 -4.31 -0.91
N ALA A 57 8.34 -4.38 0.04
CA ALA A 57 7.18 -3.51 0.06
C ALA A 57 7.60 -2.02 0.17
N ALA A 58 8.54 -1.69 1.08
CA ALA A 58 9.04 -0.32 1.25
C ALA A 58 9.64 0.24 -0.05
N HIS A 59 10.46 -0.55 -0.75
CA HIS A 59 11.03 -0.14 -2.04
C HIS A 59 9.92 0.21 -3.05
N LEU A 60 8.89 -0.63 -3.20
CA LEU A 60 7.80 -0.35 -4.13
C LEU A 60 6.92 0.84 -3.70
N PHE A 61 6.69 1.05 -2.40
CA PHE A 61 6.00 2.25 -1.93
C PHE A 61 6.83 3.52 -2.18
N GLN A 62 8.16 3.47 -2.03
CA GLN A 62 9.04 4.58 -2.42
C GLN A 62 8.96 4.86 -3.92
N ASP A 63 8.92 3.83 -4.76
CA ASP A 63 8.75 3.98 -6.23
C ASP A 63 7.43 4.68 -6.59
N CYS A 64 6.35 4.35 -5.88
CA CYS A 64 5.07 5.03 -6.02
C CYS A 64 5.21 6.51 -5.63
N LEU A 65 5.84 6.81 -4.50
CA LEU A 65 5.98 8.17 -3.98
C LEU A 65 6.95 9.05 -4.80
N ARG A 66 7.92 8.47 -5.51
CA ARG A 66 8.73 9.23 -6.47
C ARG A 66 7.90 9.76 -7.64
N LYS A 67 6.87 9.01 -8.05
CA LYS A 67 5.97 9.38 -9.17
C LYS A 67 4.74 10.17 -8.71
N ASN A 68 4.23 9.87 -7.52
CA ASN A 68 3.08 10.52 -6.92
C ASN A 68 3.33 10.81 -5.43
N PRO A 69 4.10 11.87 -5.10
CA PRO A 69 4.46 12.18 -3.72
C PRO A 69 3.28 12.46 -2.79
N SER A 70 2.13 12.86 -3.36
CA SER A 70 0.90 13.18 -2.63
C SER A 70 0.03 11.96 -2.33
N ASP A 71 0.45 10.75 -2.73
CA ASP A 71 -0.27 9.52 -2.42
C ASP A 71 -0.20 9.18 -0.92
N ARG A 72 -1.21 9.63 -0.17
CA ARG A 72 -1.25 9.49 1.28
C ARG A 72 -1.24 8.04 1.75
N VAL A 73 -1.88 7.14 0.99
CA VAL A 73 -1.95 5.72 1.35
C VAL A 73 -0.55 5.11 1.20
N ALA A 74 0.17 5.42 0.11
CA ALA A 74 1.55 4.97 -0.07
C ALA A 74 2.49 5.50 1.02
N GLN A 75 2.33 6.75 1.46
CA GLN A 75 3.09 7.31 2.58
C GLN A 75 2.87 6.52 3.89
N ILE A 76 1.61 6.18 4.18
CA ILE A 76 1.24 5.43 5.39
C ILE A 76 1.88 4.04 5.38
N TYR A 77 1.77 3.30 4.26
CA TYR A 77 2.37 1.98 4.17
C TYR A 77 3.89 2.01 4.21
N LEU A 78 4.54 3.00 3.58
CA LEU A 78 5.99 3.16 3.68
C LEU A 78 6.43 3.36 5.14
N LYS A 79 5.73 4.24 5.88
CA LYS A 79 5.99 4.46 7.30
C LYS A 79 5.83 3.16 8.12
N ARG A 80 4.79 2.37 7.84
CA ARG A 80 4.56 1.08 8.50
C ARG A 80 5.67 0.08 8.21
N CYS A 81 6.12 -0.02 6.95
CA CYS A 81 7.23 -0.89 6.57
C CYS A 81 8.49 -0.54 7.38
N HIS A 82 8.83 0.75 7.47
CA HIS A 82 9.98 1.18 8.28
C HIS A 82 9.82 0.83 9.77
N GLY A 83 8.60 0.97 10.33
CA GLY A 83 8.32 0.56 11.71
C GLY A 83 8.58 -0.93 11.96
N HIS A 84 8.15 -1.80 11.03
CA HIS A 84 8.42 -3.24 11.13
C HIS A 84 9.90 -3.58 10.98
N LEU A 85 10.60 -2.91 10.06
CA LEU A 85 12.04 -3.10 9.88
C LEU A 85 12.83 -2.66 11.12
N SER A 86 12.50 -1.51 11.71
CA SER A 86 13.15 -1.05 12.95
C SER A 86 12.90 -1.98 14.12
N ALA A 87 11.71 -2.58 14.22
CA ALA A 87 11.40 -3.54 15.28
C ALA A 87 12.21 -4.84 15.13
N ALA A 88 12.44 -5.31 13.89
CA ALA A 88 13.26 -6.50 13.65
C ALA A 88 14.71 -6.31 14.13
N TYR A 89 15.33 -5.16 13.87
CA TYR A 89 16.70 -4.84 14.31
C TYR A 89 16.88 -4.68 15.83
N LEU A 90 15.79 -4.61 16.60
CA LEU A 90 15.85 -4.53 18.07
C LEU A 90 15.76 -5.91 18.75
N ILE A 91 15.54 -6.97 17.97
CA ILE A 91 15.35 -8.35 18.47
C ILE A 91 16.56 -9.24 18.07
N ASP A 92 17.41 -8.75 17.16
CA ASP A 92 18.70 -9.34 16.77
C ASP A 92 19.85 -8.76 17.62
#